data_AF-A0A948T0J8-F1
#
_entry.id   AF-A0A948T0J8-F1
#
_cell.length_a   1.000
_cell.length_b   1.000
_cell.length_c   1.000
_cell.angle_alpha   90.00
_cell.angle_beta   90.00
_cell.angle_gamma   90.00
#
_symmetry.space_group_name_H-M   'P 1'
#
loop_
_entity.id
_entity.type
_entity.pdbx_description
1 polymer ?
#
loop_
_entity_poly.entity_id
_entity_poly.type
_entity_poly.pdbx_seq_one_letter_code
_entity_poly.pdbx_strand_id
1 'polypeptide(L)'
;MAERSRLSEAKNYQRLKQGLSLGGLLWTPALLAALVMTPLSRLMASAAESLVTGPYTVLAVYFLLLSLFFLFFDFPFAYLSGYVLEKRFHLTNQTPGAWLVFFAKRAVLSFLFSLGLLTALYTLIWRAPDTWRLWAWAGYAFVSYAAGKLFPVWIVPLFYKYDRVADESLKQRILKLTSRFGLPVDQLYTLNLSKTTRKANAAFMGMGRTRRVVLS
;
A
#
# COMPACT_ATOMS: atom_id res chain seq x y z
N MET A 1 20.01 -19.28 27.71
CA MET A 1 20.16 -19.89 26.37
C MET A 1 19.01 -19.55 25.42
N ALA A 2 17.74 -19.64 25.84
CA ALA A 2 16.57 -19.33 24.99
C ALA A 2 16.56 -17.90 24.41
N GLU A 3 16.99 -16.90 25.18
CA GLU A 3 17.02 -15.49 24.74
C GLU A 3 18.06 -15.23 23.63
N ARG A 4 19.25 -15.83 23.74
CA ARG A 4 20.29 -15.74 22.68
C ARG A 4 19.83 -16.41 21.39
N SER A 5 19.09 -17.53 21.49
CA SER A 5 18.50 -18.20 20.33
C SER A 5 17.47 -17.31 19.63
N ARG A 6 16.51 -16.73 20.37
CA ARG A 6 15.53 -15.77 19.82
C ARG A 6 16.20 -14.56 19.16
N LEU A 7 17.25 -14.02 19.76
CA LEU A 7 18.00 -12.89 19.19
C LEU A 7 18.69 -13.26 17.87
N SER A 8 19.27 -14.46 17.79
CA SER A 8 19.89 -14.94 16.55
C SER A 8 18.87 -15.17 15.44
N GLU A 9 17.69 -15.70 15.77
CA GLU A 9 16.59 -15.91 14.83
C GLU A 9 16.05 -14.57 14.29
N ALA A 10 15.85 -13.58 15.17
CA ALA A 10 15.45 -12.24 14.78
C ALA A 10 16.48 -11.55 13.87
N LYS A 11 17.79 -11.70 14.17
CA LYS A 11 18.86 -11.19 13.30
C LYS A 11 18.86 -11.87 11.93
N ASN A 12 18.63 -13.18 11.88
CA ASN A 12 18.56 -13.92 10.62
C ASN A 12 17.35 -13.48 9.78
N TYR A 13 16.17 -13.37 10.39
CA TYR A 13 14.97 -12.82 9.76
C TYR A 13 15.26 -11.45 9.15
N GLN A 14 15.85 -10.54 9.94
CA GLN A 14 16.12 -9.18 9.51
C GLN A 14 17.12 -9.13 8.35
N ARG A 15 18.19 -9.93 8.39
CA ARG A 15 19.16 -10.03 7.29
C ARG A 15 18.51 -10.50 6.00
N LEU A 16 17.70 -11.56 6.06
CA LEU A 16 16.99 -12.08 4.89
C LEU A 16 15.98 -11.05 4.35
N LYS A 17 15.24 -10.38 5.23
CA LYS A 17 14.28 -9.34 4.86
C LYS A 17 14.97 -8.16 4.18
N GLN A 18 16.09 -7.70 4.73
CA GLN A 18 16.91 -6.64 4.16
C GLN A 18 17.50 -7.05 2.82
N GLY A 19 18.03 -8.27 2.69
CA GLY A 19 18.55 -8.78 1.41
C GLY A 19 17.49 -8.76 0.30
N LEU A 20 16.28 -9.22 0.59
CA LEU A 20 15.15 -9.14 -0.36
C LEU A 20 14.76 -7.69 -0.68
N SER A 21 14.77 -6.80 0.33
CA SER A 21 14.45 -5.38 0.13
C SER A 21 15.48 -4.65 -0.73
N LEU A 22 16.77 -4.95 -0.53
CA LEU A 22 17.86 -4.38 -1.34
C LEU A 22 17.84 -4.93 -2.77
N GLY A 23 17.52 -6.22 -2.93
CA GLY A 23 17.27 -6.80 -4.26
C GLY A 23 16.14 -6.08 -4.98
N GLY A 24 15.02 -5.84 -4.29
CA GLY A 24 13.90 -5.07 -4.83
C GLY A 24 14.25 -3.63 -5.21
N LEU A 25 15.12 -2.97 -4.43
CA LEU A 25 15.56 -1.60 -4.70
C LEU A 25 16.28 -1.45 -6.04
N LEU A 26 17.09 -2.44 -6.43
CA LEU A 26 17.78 -2.44 -7.73
C LEU A 26 16.89 -2.99 -8.86
N TRP A 27 15.94 -3.85 -8.51
CA TRP A 27 15.02 -4.48 -9.45
C TRP A 27 14.10 -3.48 -10.14
N THR A 28 13.46 -2.57 -9.38
CA THR A 28 12.51 -1.61 -9.97
C THR A 28 13.18 -0.67 -11.00
N PRO A 29 14.35 -0.04 -10.71
CA PRO A 29 15.09 0.72 -11.72
C PRO A 29 15.52 -0.13 -12.92
N ALA A 30 15.87 -1.40 -12.73
CA ALA A 30 16.22 -2.29 -13.84
C ALA A 30 15.03 -2.55 -14.77
N LEU A 31 13.83 -2.77 -14.22
CA LEU A 31 12.59 -2.88 -15.00
C LEU A 31 12.26 -1.59 -15.75
N LEU A 32 12.44 -0.43 -15.12
CA LEU A 32 12.26 0.86 -15.77
C LEU A 32 13.28 1.08 -16.89
N ALA A 33 14.55 0.75 -16.65
CA ALA A 33 15.60 0.82 -17.67
C ALA A 33 15.26 -0.12 -18.84
N ALA A 34 14.80 -1.34 -18.57
CA ALA A 34 14.35 -2.26 -19.62
C ALA A 34 13.19 -1.66 -20.44
N LEU A 35 12.20 -1.02 -19.80
CA LEU A 35 11.09 -0.37 -20.51
C LEU A 35 11.54 0.79 -21.40
N VAL A 36 12.57 1.54 -20.99
CA VAL A 36 13.12 2.69 -21.75
C VAL A 36 14.07 2.24 -22.85
N MET A 37 14.94 1.28 -22.57
CA MET A 37 15.99 0.82 -23.48
C MET A 37 15.45 -0.15 -24.55
N THR A 38 14.32 -0.80 -24.30
CA THR A 38 13.66 -1.70 -25.25
C THR A 38 12.42 -1.04 -25.87
N PRO A 39 11.90 -1.53 -27.00
CA PRO A 39 10.65 -1.02 -27.56
C PRO A 39 9.40 -1.45 -26.77
N LEU A 40 9.54 -2.10 -25.60
CA LEU A 40 8.41 -2.73 -24.90
C LEU A 40 7.28 -1.75 -24.55
N SER A 41 7.61 -0.55 -24.07
CA SER A 41 6.59 0.48 -23.79
C SER A 41 5.86 0.92 -25.07
N ARG A 42 6.57 1.05 -26.20
CA ARG A 42 5.96 1.36 -27.50
C ARG A 42 5.06 0.23 -27.99
N LEU A 43 5.47 -1.03 -27.79
CA LEU A 43 4.65 -2.20 -28.13
C LEU A 43 3.35 -2.24 -27.32
N MET A 44 3.43 -1.93 -26.02
CA MET A 44 2.23 -1.80 -25.18
C MET A 44 1.31 -0.68 -25.65
N ALA A 45 1.86 0.47 -26.04
CA ALA A 45 1.08 1.58 -26.58
C ALA A 45 0.39 1.20 -27.89
N SER A 46 1.12 0.62 -28.85
CA SER A 46 0.54 0.18 -30.13
C SER A 46 -0.52 -0.92 -29.94
N ALA A 47 -0.34 -1.80 -28.95
CA ALA A 47 -1.34 -2.81 -28.60
C ALA A 47 -2.59 -2.18 -27.98
N ALA A 48 -2.45 -1.14 -27.15
CA ALA A 48 -3.59 -0.42 -26.61
C ALA A 48 -4.37 0.31 -27.71
N GLU A 49 -3.66 0.97 -28.63
CA GLU A 49 -4.26 1.68 -29.77
C GLU A 49 -4.96 0.76 -30.78
N SER A 50 -4.51 -0.49 -30.93
CA SER A 50 -5.17 -1.46 -31.81
C SER A 50 -6.42 -2.10 -31.19
N LEU A 51 -6.52 -2.14 -29.86
CA LEU A 51 -7.63 -2.77 -29.15
C LEU A 51 -8.82 -1.82 -28.91
N VAL A 52 -8.56 -0.54 -28.69
CA VAL A 52 -9.60 0.43 -28.31
C VAL A 52 -9.41 1.77 -29.02
N THR A 53 -10.52 2.48 -29.20
CA THR A 53 -10.55 3.83 -29.78
C THR A 53 -10.82 4.87 -28.69
N GLY A 54 -10.15 6.01 -28.77
CA GLY A 54 -10.32 7.14 -27.86
C GLY A 54 -9.17 7.33 -26.86
N PRO A 55 -8.84 8.59 -26.51
CA PRO A 55 -7.62 8.88 -25.74
C PRO A 55 -7.68 8.32 -24.30
N TYR A 56 -8.84 8.36 -23.66
CA TYR A 56 -9.02 7.86 -22.28
C TYR A 56 -8.96 6.33 -22.17
N THR A 57 -9.56 5.63 -23.14
CA THR A 57 -9.59 4.16 -23.17
C THR A 57 -8.21 3.61 -23.53
N VAL A 58 -7.51 4.21 -24.49
CA VAL A 58 -6.11 3.87 -24.81
C VAL A 58 -5.22 4.08 -23.57
N LEU A 59 -5.35 5.21 -22.86
CA LEU A 59 -4.62 5.45 -21.60
C LEU A 59 -4.89 4.35 -20.57
N ALA A 60 -6.15 3.95 -20.39
CA ALA A 60 -6.53 2.92 -19.42
C ALA A 60 -5.97 1.53 -19.79
N VAL A 61 -6.02 1.14 -21.06
CA VAL A 61 -5.48 -0.15 -21.54
C VAL A 61 -3.96 -0.16 -21.47
N TYR A 62 -3.29 0.93 -21.89
CA TYR A 62 -1.85 1.06 -21.74
C TYR A 62 -1.42 0.94 -20.27
N PHE A 63 -2.11 1.65 -19.38
CA PHE A 63 -1.82 1.60 -17.95
C PHE A 63 -2.08 0.21 -17.34
N LEU A 64 -3.10 -0.52 -17.83
CA LEU A 64 -3.34 -1.90 -17.44
C LEU A 64 -2.19 -2.81 -17.86
N LEU A 65 -1.74 -2.75 -19.12
CA LEU A 65 -0.60 -3.54 -19.62
C LEU A 65 0.68 -3.25 -18.83
N LEU A 66 0.95 -1.97 -18.56
CA LEU A 66 2.09 -1.55 -17.75
C LEU A 66 1.98 -2.07 -16.31
N SER A 67 0.79 -1.99 -15.71
CA SER A 67 0.54 -2.49 -14.36
C SER A 67 0.71 -4.00 -14.27
N LEU A 68 0.24 -4.75 -15.27
CA LEU A 68 0.42 -6.20 -15.35
C LEU A 68 1.88 -6.59 -15.52
N PHE A 69 2.66 -5.83 -16.28
CA PHE A 69 4.10 -6.03 -16.41
C PHE A 69 4.80 -5.91 -15.05
N PHE A 70 4.60 -4.80 -14.33
CA PHE A 70 5.19 -4.64 -13.00
C PHE A 70 4.68 -5.70 -12.02
N LEU A 71 3.38 -5.98 -12.02
CA LEU A 71 2.79 -7.01 -11.17
C LEU A 71 3.46 -8.37 -11.40
N PHE A 72 3.66 -8.77 -12.66
CA PHE A 72 4.28 -10.03 -13.01
C PHE A 72 5.71 -10.15 -12.50
N PHE A 73 6.54 -9.11 -12.69
CA PHE A 73 7.94 -9.14 -12.29
C PHE A 73 8.17 -8.89 -10.79
N ASP A 74 7.29 -8.13 -10.14
CA ASP A 74 7.39 -7.87 -8.69
C ASP A 74 6.71 -8.97 -7.86
N PHE A 75 5.79 -9.76 -8.44
CA PHE A 75 5.07 -10.81 -7.73
C PHE A 75 5.97 -11.83 -7.03
N PRO A 76 7.05 -12.36 -7.65
CA PRO A 76 7.97 -13.27 -6.97
C PRO A 76 8.58 -12.66 -5.71
N PHE A 77 9.04 -11.41 -5.77
CA PHE A 77 9.60 -10.70 -4.61
C PHE A 77 8.54 -10.46 -3.53
N ALA A 78 7.34 -10.05 -3.93
CA ALA A 78 6.21 -9.86 -3.03
C ALA A 78 5.83 -11.16 -2.31
N TYR A 79 5.78 -12.29 -3.03
CA TYR A 79 5.44 -13.60 -2.45
C TYR A 79 6.55 -14.14 -1.54
N LEU A 80 7.82 -14.05 -1.96
CA LEU A 80 8.96 -14.48 -1.16
C LEU A 80 9.08 -13.68 0.13
N SER A 81 9.04 -12.35 0.03
CA SER A 81 9.18 -11.46 1.19
C SER A 81 7.93 -11.42 2.06
N GLY A 82 6.75 -11.45 1.45
CA GLY A 82 5.46 -11.21 2.12
C GLY A 82 4.76 -12.47 2.63
N TYR A 83 5.06 -13.65 2.07
CA TYR A 83 4.47 -14.91 2.51
C TYR A 83 5.53 -15.92 2.95
N VAL A 84 6.45 -16.31 2.06
CA VAL A 84 7.40 -17.41 2.33
C VAL A 84 8.29 -17.11 3.53
N LEU A 85 8.91 -15.92 3.55
CA LEU A 85 9.78 -15.51 4.65
C LEU A 85 8.97 -15.32 5.96
N GLU A 86 7.81 -14.67 5.89
CA GLU A 86 6.96 -14.48 7.06
C GLU A 86 6.46 -15.81 7.63
N LYS A 87 6.19 -16.81 6.78
CA LYS A 87 5.77 -18.15 7.18
C LYS A 87 6.91 -18.92 7.84
N ARG A 88 8.12 -18.83 7.28
CA ARG A 88 9.34 -19.48 7.79
C ARG A 88 9.64 -19.07 9.24
N PHE A 89 9.38 -17.82 9.60
CA PHE A 89 9.58 -17.30 10.95
C PHE A 89 8.31 -17.26 11.80
N HIS A 90 7.24 -17.95 11.36
CA HIS A 90 5.97 -18.02 12.08
C HIS A 90 5.31 -16.66 12.37
N LEU A 91 5.50 -15.67 11.50
CA LEU A 91 5.03 -14.29 11.67
C LEU A 91 3.69 -14.02 10.95
N THR A 92 3.29 -14.89 10.01
CA THR A 92 1.99 -14.84 9.33
C THR A 92 1.06 -15.94 9.80
N ASN A 93 -0.23 -15.60 9.95
CA ASN A 93 -1.31 -16.56 10.19
C ASN A 93 -2.08 -16.93 8.92
N GLN A 94 -1.69 -16.37 7.78
CA GLN A 94 -2.37 -16.62 6.51
C GLN A 94 -1.97 -17.97 5.92
N THR A 95 -2.91 -18.57 5.17
CA THR A 95 -2.62 -19.61 4.19
C THR A 95 -2.13 -18.96 2.88
N PRO A 96 -1.50 -19.71 1.96
CA PRO A 96 -1.07 -19.14 0.67
C PRO A 96 -2.23 -18.51 -0.12
N GLY A 97 -3.38 -19.19 -0.15
CA GLY A 97 -4.58 -18.69 -0.84
C GLY A 97 -5.15 -17.43 -0.19
N ALA A 98 -5.22 -17.37 1.14
CA ALA A 98 -5.67 -16.17 1.84
C ALA A 98 -4.73 -14.98 1.61
N TRP A 99 -3.41 -15.22 1.58
CA TRP A 99 -2.42 -14.21 1.24
C TRP A 99 -2.61 -13.71 -0.20
N LEU A 100 -2.84 -14.61 -1.16
CA LEU A 100 -3.02 -14.25 -2.57
C LEU A 100 -4.28 -13.41 -2.79
N VAL A 101 -5.41 -13.77 -2.16
CA VAL A 101 -6.64 -12.97 -2.21
C VAL A 101 -6.41 -11.58 -1.60
N PHE A 102 -5.71 -11.51 -0.46
CA PHE A 102 -5.37 -10.25 0.19
C PHE A 102 -4.44 -9.40 -0.70
N PHE A 103 -3.46 -10.02 -1.36
CA PHE A 103 -2.58 -9.37 -2.32
C PHE A 103 -3.34 -8.84 -3.55
N ALA A 104 -4.16 -9.69 -4.19
CA ALA A 104 -4.96 -9.32 -5.36
C ALA A 104 -5.91 -8.16 -5.04
N LYS A 105 -6.59 -8.20 -3.88
CA LYS A 105 -7.45 -7.09 -3.43
C LYS A 105 -6.69 -5.77 -3.31
N ARG A 106 -5.47 -5.78 -2.76
CA ARG A 106 -4.61 -4.59 -2.70
C ARG A 106 -4.19 -4.12 -4.08
N ALA A 107 -3.79 -5.04 -4.96
CA ALA A 107 -3.36 -4.73 -6.32
C ALA A 107 -4.48 -4.07 -7.13
N VAL A 108 -5.70 -4.63 -7.09
CA VAL A 108 -6.88 -4.07 -7.76
C VAL A 108 -7.22 -2.69 -7.22
N LEU A 109 -7.25 -2.52 -5.89
CA LEU A 109 -7.55 -1.23 -5.29
C LEU A 109 -6.51 -0.17 -5.66
N SER A 110 -5.22 -0.53 -5.64
CA SER A 110 -4.12 0.36 -6.03
C SER A 110 -4.20 0.73 -7.52
N PHE A 111 -4.53 -0.24 -8.38
CA PHE A 111 -4.71 -0.03 -9.82
C PHE A 111 -5.85 0.95 -10.09
N LEU A 112 -7.04 0.71 -9.54
CA LEU A 112 -8.20 1.58 -9.74
C LEU A 112 -7.95 3.01 -9.25
N PHE A 113 -7.34 3.14 -8.06
CA PHE A 113 -6.99 4.45 -7.52
C PHE A 113 -5.98 5.18 -8.41
N SER A 114 -4.92 4.50 -8.83
CA SER A 114 -3.88 5.07 -9.70
C SER A 114 -4.41 5.42 -11.08
N LEU A 115 -5.27 4.59 -11.67
CA LEU A 115 -5.92 4.85 -12.94
C LEU A 115 -6.80 6.10 -12.88
N GLY A 116 -7.54 6.29 -11.79
CA GLY A 116 -8.33 7.51 -11.56
C GLY A 116 -7.46 8.76 -11.50
N LEU A 117 -6.34 8.71 -10.76
CA LEU A 117 -5.40 9.83 -10.68
C LEU A 117 -4.72 10.12 -12.02
N LEU A 118 -4.31 9.08 -12.74
CA LEU A 118 -3.67 9.21 -14.05
C LEU A 118 -4.64 9.82 -15.07
N THR A 119 -5.90 9.35 -15.07
CA THR A 119 -6.97 9.88 -15.92
C THR A 119 -7.22 11.35 -15.63
N ALA A 120 -7.31 11.73 -14.35
CA ALA A 120 -7.46 13.13 -13.94
C ALA A 120 -6.27 13.98 -14.41
N LEU A 121 -5.03 13.50 -14.23
CA LEU A 121 -3.83 14.20 -14.68
C LEU A 121 -3.83 14.40 -16.21
N TYR A 122 -4.09 13.37 -16.99
CA TYR A 122 -4.13 13.47 -18.44
C TYR A 122 -5.30 14.34 -18.93
N THR A 123 -6.42 14.36 -18.21
CA THR A 123 -7.50 15.31 -18.48
C THR A 123 -7.01 16.75 -18.34
N LEU A 124 -6.24 17.07 -17.30
CA LEU A 124 -5.67 18.41 -17.11
C LEU A 124 -4.67 18.75 -18.22
N ILE A 125 -3.81 17.79 -18.59
CA ILE A 125 -2.84 17.97 -19.69
C ILE A 125 -3.56 18.27 -21.01
N TRP A 126 -4.61 17.52 -21.36
CA TRP A 126 -5.33 17.67 -22.62
C TRP A 126 -6.25 18.90 -22.65
N ARG A 127 -6.86 19.29 -21.53
CA ARG A 127 -7.85 20.37 -21.46
C ARG A 127 -7.26 21.74 -21.08
N ALA A 128 -6.12 21.75 -20.38
CA ALA A 128 -5.51 22.97 -19.84
C ALA A 128 -3.98 22.95 -20.02
N PRO A 129 -3.44 22.82 -21.25
CA PRO A 129 -2.00 22.60 -21.50
C PRO A 129 -1.09 23.70 -20.96
N ASP A 130 -1.56 24.95 -20.84
CA ASP A 130 -0.73 26.04 -20.31
C ASP A 130 -0.67 26.05 -18.76
N THR A 131 -1.75 25.59 -18.11
CA THR A 131 -1.94 25.70 -16.65
C THR A 131 -2.03 24.37 -15.91
N TRP A 132 -1.95 23.22 -16.60
CA TRP A 132 -2.13 21.88 -16.01
C TRP A 132 -1.21 21.62 -14.83
N ARG A 133 0.00 22.18 -14.84
CA ARG A 133 0.98 22.05 -13.74
C ARG A 133 0.44 22.60 -12.43
N LEU A 134 -0.20 23.77 -12.46
CA LEU A 134 -0.82 24.41 -11.29
C LEU A 134 -2.01 23.58 -10.79
N TRP A 135 -2.87 23.13 -11.71
CA TRP A 135 -4.02 22.29 -11.37
C TRP A 135 -3.62 20.91 -10.84
N ALA A 136 -2.57 20.30 -11.40
CA ALA A 136 -2.02 19.03 -10.95
C ALA A 136 -1.41 19.16 -9.55
N TRP A 137 -0.70 20.25 -9.27
CA TRP A 137 -0.20 20.55 -7.92
C TRP A 137 -1.34 20.73 -6.92
N ALA A 138 -2.34 21.56 -7.25
CA ALA A 138 -3.50 21.79 -6.39
C ALA A 138 -4.31 20.50 -6.16
N GLY A 139 -4.51 19.72 -7.23
CA GLY A 139 -5.15 18.41 -7.18
C GLY A 139 -4.37 17.41 -6.33
N TYR A 140 -3.05 17.36 -6.46
CA TYR A 140 -2.19 16.51 -5.63
C TYR A 140 -2.29 16.89 -4.14
N ALA A 141 -2.23 18.18 -3.81
CA ALA A 141 -2.39 18.65 -2.44
C ALA A 141 -3.76 18.27 -1.87
N PHE A 142 -4.83 18.49 -2.65
CA PHE A 142 -6.18 18.12 -2.27
C PHE A 142 -6.35 16.61 -2.07
N VAL A 143 -5.91 15.79 -3.03
CA VAL A 143 -5.97 14.32 -2.96
C VAL A 143 -5.16 13.80 -1.79
N SER A 144 -3.97 14.36 -1.52
CA SER A 144 -3.13 13.94 -0.40
C SER A 144 -3.80 14.22 0.95
N TYR A 145 -4.39 15.41 1.10
CA TYR A 145 -5.17 15.77 2.28
C TYR A 145 -6.42 14.89 2.45
N ALA A 146 -7.17 14.69 1.36
CA ALA A 146 -8.35 13.82 1.35
C ALA A 146 -7.99 12.37 1.68
N ALA A 147 -6.92 11.84 1.09
CA ALA A 147 -6.42 10.49 1.37
C ALA A 147 -6.03 10.36 2.84
N GLY A 148 -5.32 11.33 3.42
CA GLY A 148 -4.98 11.32 4.86
C GLY A 148 -6.20 11.24 5.77
N LYS A 149 -7.33 11.84 5.37
CA LYS A 149 -8.59 11.78 6.12
C LYS A 149 -9.40 10.51 5.84
N LEU A 150 -9.51 10.11 4.58
CA LEU A 150 -10.41 9.06 4.11
C LEU A 150 -9.79 7.67 4.19
N PHE A 151 -8.46 7.55 4.07
CA PHE A 151 -7.75 6.26 4.13
C PHE A 151 -8.12 5.42 5.37
N PRO A 152 -8.04 5.92 6.62
CA PRO A 152 -8.42 5.14 7.80
C PRO A 152 -9.91 4.82 7.88
N VAL A 153 -10.77 5.60 7.20
CA VAL A 153 -12.24 5.46 7.30
C VAL A 153 -12.78 4.56 6.20
N TRP A 154 -12.22 4.59 5.00
CA TRP A 154 -12.75 3.91 3.82
C TRP A 154 -11.85 2.78 3.34
N ILE A 155 -10.53 2.98 3.36
CA ILE A 155 -9.58 2.01 2.79
C ILE A 155 -9.24 0.91 3.80
N VAL A 156 -8.91 1.27 5.05
CA VAL A 156 -8.55 0.28 6.08
C VAL A 156 -9.67 -0.73 6.36
N PRO A 157 -10.97 -0.33 6.47
CA PRO A 157 -12.07 -1.27 6.69
C PRO A 157 -12.26 -2.31 5.58
N LEU A 158 -11.77 -2.06 4.37
CA LEU A 158 -11.80 -3.06 3.30
C LEU A 158 -10.93 -4.27 3.67
N PHE A 159 -9.88 -4.08 4.46
CA PHE A 159 -8.92 -5.13 4.79
C PHE A 159 -9.10 -5.68 6.20
N TYR A 160 -9.52 -4.84 7.14
CA TYR A 160 -9.56 -5.18 8.56
C TYR A 160 -10.81 -4.64 9.24
N LYS A 161 -11.34 -5.39 10.20
CA LYS A 161 -12.45 -4.93 11.03
C LYS A 161 -11.93 -4.07 12.17
N TYR A 162 -12.59 -2.94 12.39
CA TYR A 162 -12.42 -2.12 13.58
C TYR A 162 -13.33 -2.60 14.69
N ASP A 163 -12.73 -2.97 15.82
CA ASP A 163 -13.41 -3.30 17.06
C ASP A 163 -13.05 -2.24 18.11
N ARG A 164 -13.92 -2.01 19.11
CA ARG A 164 -13.56 -1.12 20.22
C ARG A 164 -12.59 -1.83 21.15
N VAL A 165 -11.67 -1.07 21.75
CA VAL A 165 -10.79 -1.61 22.80
C VAL A 165 -11.66 -2.05 23.98
N ALA A 166 -11.56 -3.33 24.33
CA ALA A 166 -12.35 -3.94 25.40
C ALA A 166 -11.84 -3.59 26.80
N ASP A 167 -10.52 -3.41 26.95
CA ASP A 167 -9.90 -3.03 28.23
C ASP A 167 -10.06 -1.53 28.47
N GLU A 168 -11.03 -1.19 29.33
CA GLU A 168 -11.32 0.20 29.69
C GLU A 168 -10.15 0.84 30.46
N SER A 169 -9.38 0.08 31.24
CA SER A 169 -8.21 0.61 31.96
C SER A 169 -7.09 1.04 31.00
N LEU A 170 -6.83 0.23 29.97
CA LEU A 170 -5.87 0.55 28.92
C LEU A 170 -6.31 1.79 28.14
N LYS A 171 -7.60 1.85 27.78
CA LYS A 171 -8.18 3.00 27.10
C LYS A 171 -7.99 4.29 27.90
N GLN A 172 -8.29 4.29 29.19
CA GLN A 172 -8.10 5.47 30.05
C GLN A 172 -6.63 5.89 30.13
N ARG A 173 -5.69 4.93 30.22
CA ARG A 173 -4.24 5.22 30.21
C ARG A 173 -3.80 5.88 28.91
N ILE A 174 -4.29 5.40 27.76
CA ILE A 174 -3.97 5.98 26.45
C ILE A 174 -4.54 7.39 26.34
N LEU A 175 -5.81 7.60 26.71
CA LEU A 175 -6.45 8.93 26.68
C LEU A 175 -5.74 9.94 27.60
N LYS A 176 -5.31 9.50 28.79
CA LYS A 176 -4.52 10.33 29.71
C LYS A 176 -3.15 10.67 29.13
N LEU A 177 -2.50 9.73 28.43
CA LEU A 177 -1.21 9.97 27.79
C LEU A 177 -1.36 10.97 26.64
N THR A 178 -2.33 10.77 25.75
CA THR A 178 -2.50 11.59 24.55
C THR A 178 -2.95 13.01 24.90
N SER A 179 -3.82 13.18 25.89
CA SER A 179 -4.21 14.50 26.42
C SER A 179 -3.02 15.26 27.02
N ARG A 180 -2.12 14.59 27.75
CA ARG A 180 -0.90 15.22 28.30
C ARG A 180 0.02 15.80 27.23
N PHE A 181 0.00 15.25 26.02
CA PHE A 181 0.80 15.73 24.88
C PHE A 181 0.00 16.63 23.92
N GLY A 182 -1.21 17.06 24.28
CA GLY A 182 -2.04 17.92 23.42
C GLY A 182 -2.53 17.23 22.15
N LEU A 183 -2.61 15.90 22.15
CA LEU A 183 -3.08 15.07 21.04
C LEU A 183 -4.43 14.43 21.40
N PRO A 184 -5.54 15.17 21.52
CA PRO A 184 -6.83 14.55 21.83
C PRO A 184 -7.17 13.51 20.74
N VAL A 185 -7.44 12.28 21.18
CA VAL A 185 -7.85 11.17 20.32
C VAL A 185 -9.20 10.68 20.82
N ASP A 186 -10.24 10.87 20.03
CA ASP A 186 -11.60 10.48 20.41
C ASP A 186 -11.92 9.01 20.05
N GLN A 187 -11.09 8.40 19.21
CA GLN A 187 -11.34 7.11 18.59
C GLN A 187 -10.19 6.13 18.86
N LEU A 188 -10.43 5.18 19.75
CA LEU A 188 -9.48 4.10 20.07
C LEU A 188 -10.07 2.76 19.63
N TYR A 189 -9.38 2.08 18.71
CA TYR A 189 -9.84 0.82 18.14
C TYR A 189 -8.78 -0.28 18.24
N THR A 190 -9.26 -1.52 18.29
CA THR A 190 -8.45 -2.70 17.96
C THR A 190 -8.74 -3.10 16.52
N LEU A 191 -7.71 -3.36 15.73
CA LEU A 191 -7.85 -4.01 14.43
C LEU A 191 -7.59 -5.49 14.60
N ASN A 192 -8.45 -6.32 14.02
CA ASN A 192 -8.26 -7.77 14.01
C ASN A 192 -7.13 -8.18 13.04
N LEU A 193 -5.88 -7.86 13.41
CA LEU A 193 -4.66 -8.15 12.66
C LEU A 193 -4.22 -9.60 12.81
N SER A 194 -4.68 -10.28 13.87
CA SER A 194 -4.38 -11.69 14.15
C SER A 194 -4.78 -12.62 13.01
N LYS A 195 -5.77 -12.26 12.19
CA LYS A 195 -6.11 -12.99 10.95
C LYS A 195 -4.97 -13.01 9.91
N THR A 196 -4.05 -12.06 10.00
CA THR A 196 -3.00 -11.86 8.98
C THR A 196 -1.60 -12.04 9.54
N THR A 197 -1.32 -11.55 10.74
CA THR A 197 0.02 -11.55 11.32
C THR A 197 0.02 -11.83 12.82
N ARG A 198 1.13 -12.38 13.33
CA ARG A 198 1.42 -12.52 14.76
C ARG A 198 2.21 -11.34 15.33
N LYS A 199 2.55 -10.36 14.50
CA LYS A 199 3.28 -9.17 14.92
C LYS A 199 2.32 -8.23 15.63
N ALA A 200 2.73 -7.76 16.80
CA ALA A 200 2.09 -6.62 17.43
C ALA A 200 2.30 -5.38 16.57
N ASN A 201 1.25 -4.59 16.40
CA ASN A 201 1.31 -3.33 15.68
C ASN A 201 0.44 -2.28 16.37
N ALA A 202 0.87 -1.03 16.29
CA ALA A 202 0.10 0.11 16.73
C ALA A 202 0.28 1.23 15.72
N ALA A 203 -0.80 1.90 15.37
CA ALA A 203 -0.78 2.98 14.41
C ALA A 203 -1.64 4.14 14.90
N PHE A 204 -1.12 5.35 14.72
CA PHE A 204 -1.90 6.57 14.77
C PHE A 204 -2.23 6.98 13.34
N MET A 205 -3.52 7.09 13.01
CA MET A 205 -3.97 7.35 11.65
C MET A 205 -5.07 8.42 11.62
N GLY A 206 -5.19 9.11 10.49
CA GLY A 206 -6.23 10.11 10.26
C GLY A 206 -5.79 11.54 10.57
N MET A 207 -6.66 12.50 10.22
CA MET A 207 -6.39 13.93 10.36
C MET A 207 -7.64 14.70 10.78
N GLY A 208 -7.49 15.67 11.68
CA GLY A 208 -8.62 16.38 12.28
C GLY A 208 -9.53 15.42 13.06
N ARG A 209 -10.83 15.41 12.73
CA ARG A 209 -11.85 14.59 13.42
C ARG A 209 -11.78 13.07 13.13
N THR A 210 -10.96 12.65 12.17
CA THR A 210 -10.79 11.21 11.85
C THR A 210 -9.57 10.58 12.53
N ARG A 211 -8.86 11.35 13.37
CA ARG A 211 -7.73 10.85 14.17
C ARG A 211 -8.17 9.67 15.03
N ARG A 212 -7.42 8.57 14.92
CA ARG A 212 -7.66 7.36 15.68
C ARG A 212 -6.35 6.68 16.04
N VAL A 213 -6.32 6.10 17.23
CA VAL A 213 -5.26 5.17 17.65
C VAL A 213 -5.78 3.76 17.45
N VAL A 214 -4.94 2.92 16.86
CA VAL A 214 -5.30 1.58 16.45
C VAL A 214 -4.27 0.60 16.98
N LEU A 215 -4.75 -0.46 17.63
CA LEU A 215 -3.94 -1.52 18.24
C LEU A 215 -4.22 -2.86 17.56
N SER A 216 -3.22 -3.74 17.47
CA SER A 216 -3.34 -5.12 16.97
C SER A 216 -3.90 -6.10 17.99
#